data_AF-A0A817W3T5-F1
#
_entry.id   AF-A0A817W3T5-F1
#
_cell.length_a   1.000
_cell.length_b   1.000
_cell.length_c   1.000
_cell.angle_alpha   90.00
_cell.angle_beta   90.00
_cell.angle_gamma   90.00
#
_symmetry.space_group_name_H-M   'P 1'
#
loop_
_entity.id
_entity.type
_entity.pdbx_description
1 polymer ?
#
loop_
_entity_poly.entity_id
_entity_poly.type
_entity_poly.pdbx_seq_one_letter_code
_entity_poly.pdbx_strand_id
1 'polypeptide(L)'
;MYHTLLIQALYRLFVNVFATRRFLQSKKFTLIIVIVQWLLSNTFGLPIFFAGRIRYQAGSRICLVSLNDISGFFYLAVWVYLVPVSLLTLIYAMIVRHVTINAFSNTNRQAIFQRRQQKREIQLVRRILILVTMLIVIGIPYCSFWLHTWCTGLSPPYAERLSYIFIAFGYGASMLYILVSTSKVRNILIDIYNKRYRGRRVECANITNTQAIQMTVQCNT
;
A
#
# COMPACT_ATOMS: atom_id res chain seq x y z
N MET A 1 8.35 -0.02 -2.30
CA MET A 1 6.99 0.02 -1.69
C MET A 1 7.05 0.16 -0.17
N TYR A 2 7.71 -0.75 0.54
CA TYR A 2 7.85 -0.72 2.01
C TYR A 2 8.34 0.63 2.57
N HIS A 3 9.45 1.15 2.05
CA HIS A 3 10.01 2.41 2.53
C HIS A 3 9.07 3.62 2.35
N THR A 4 8.32 3.67 1.25
CA THR A 4 7.32 4.71 1.01
C THR A 4 6.17 4.63 2.02
N LEU A 5 5.68 3.42 2.31
CA LEU A 5 4.66 3.20 3.34
C LEU A 5 5.18 3.59 4.73
N LEU A 6 6.46 3.32 5.00
CA LEU A 6 7.13 3.70 6.25
C LEU A 6 7.22 5.22 6.41
N ILE A 7 7.63 5.97 5.37
CA ILE A 7 7.58 7.43 5.39
C ILE A 7 6.16 7.92 5.66
N GLN A 8 5.18 7.36 4.96
CA GLN A 8 3.80 7.78 5.12
C GLN A 8 3.31 7.56 6.56
N ALA A 9 3.72 6.46 7.18
CA ALA A 9 3.45 6.17 8.59
C ALA A 9 4.19 7.13 9.53
N LEU A 10 5.48 7.39 9.30
CA LEU A 10 6.28 8.34 10.08
C LEU A 10 5.72 9.76 10.02
N TYR A 11 5.34 10.23 8.83
CA TYR A 11 4.71 11.54 8.66
C TYR A 11 3.42 11.65 9.50
N ARG A 12 2.58 10.61 9.48
CA ARG A 12 1.37 10.55 10.31
C ARG A 12 1.70 10.52 11.80
N LEU A 13 2.74 9.79 12.20
CA LEU A 13 3.22 9.78 13.57
C LEU A 13 3.62 11.19 14.02
N PHE A 14 4.37 11.93 13.20
CA PHE A 14 4.78 13.29 13.52
C PHE A 14 3.61 14.27 13.62
N VAL A 15 2.63 14.14 12.73
CA VAL A 15 1.45 15.02 12.75
C VAL A 15 0.50 14.68 13.91
N ASN A 16 0.24 13.39 14.16
CA ASN A 16 -0.78 12.95 15.11
C ASN A 16 -0.26 12.85 16.55
N VAL A 17 0.96 12.30 16.75
CA VAL A 17 1.53 12.06 18.08
C VAL A 17 2.40 13.23 18.53
N PHE A 18 3.19 13.80 17.62
CA PHE A 18 4.08 14.92 17.90
C PHE A 18 3.51 16.27 17.44
N ALA A 19 2.20 16.45 17.62
CA ALA A 19 1.48 17.68 17.24
C ALA A 19 2.15 18.96 17.79
N THR A 20 2.73 18.88 19.00
CA THR A 20 3.39 20.00 19.69
C THR A 20 4.72 20.42 19.05
N ARG A 21 5.42 19.52 18.35
CA ARG A 21 6.77 19.78 17.83
C ARG A 21 6.73 20.28 16.37
N ARG A 22 6.58 21.60 16.19
CA ARG A 22 6.49 22.26 14.86
C ARG A 22 7.63 21.92 13.90
N PHE A 23 8.85 21.69 14.40
CA PHE A 23 10.01 21.35 13.57
C PHE A 23 9.80 20.06 12.75
N LEU A 24 9.25 19.02 13.38
CA LEU A 24 9.00 17.71 12.74
C LEU A 24 7.91 17.76 11.66
N GLN A 25 7.05 18.79 11.70
CA GLN A 25 5.97 18.99 10.72
C GLN A 25 6.40 19.88 9.55
N SER A 26 7.61 20.43 9.58
CA SER A 26 8.08 21.32 8.53
C SER A 26 8.20 20.58 7.19
N LYS A 27 7.86 21.27 6.10
CA LYS A 27 8.04 20.75 4.73
C LYS A 27 9.50 20.39 4.44
N LYS A 28 10.43 21.17 5.00
CA LYS A 28 11.88 20.92 4.92
C LYS A 28 12.25 19.58 5.54
N PHE A 29 11.77 19.29 6.75
CA PHE A 29 12.04 18.02 7.41
C PHE A 29 11.44 16.83 6.66
N THR A 30 10.21 16.97 6.15
CA THR A 30 9.58 15.92 5.33
C THR A 30 10.40 15.64 4.06
N LEU A 31 10.87 16.69 3.38
CA LEU A 31 11.74 16.55 2.20
C LEU A 31 13.05 15.84 2.53
N ILE A 32 13.69 16.19 3.65
CA ILE A 32 14.92 15.53 4.12
C ILE A 32 14.68 14.03 4.34
N ILE A 33 13.58 13.64 5.01
CA ILE A 33 13.26 12.22 5.22
C ILE A 33 13.08 11.49 3.89
N VAL A 34 12.43 12.11 2.90
CA VAL A 34 12.27 11.52 1.56
C VAL A 34 13.64 11.31 0.90
N ILE A 35 14.53 12.29 0.93
CA ILE A 35 15.89 12.18 0.37
C ILE A 35 16.66 11.06 1.07
N VAL A 36 16.66 11.04 2.41
CA VAL A 36 17.34 9.99 3.20
C VAL A 36 16.78 8.61 2.86
N GLN A 37 15.46 8.47 2.74
CA GLN A 37 14.84 7.21 2.37
C GLN A 37 15.23 6.75 0.97
N TRP A 38 15.34 7.67 0.02
CA TRP A 38 15.83 7.36 -1.33
C TRP A 38 17.27 6.88 -1.30
N LEU A 39 18.15 7.56 -0.58
CA LEU A 39 19.55 7.14 -0.41
C LEU A 39 19.62 5.75 0.21
N LEU A 40 18.94 5.52 1.34
CA LEU A 40 18.88 4.21 2.00
C LEU A 40 18.34 3.12 1.06
N SER A 41 17.26 3.40 0.31
CA SER A 41 16.65 2.44 -0.63
C SER A 41 17.63 2.02 -1.73
N ASN A 42 18.47 2.94 -2.23
CA ASN A 42 19.50 2.63 -3.22
C ASN A 42 20.69 1.90 -2.58
N THR A 43 21.07 2.27 -1.36
CA THR A 43 22.19 1.65 -0.66
C THR A 43 21.90 0.20 -0.25
N PHE A 44 20.65 -0.19 0.02
CA PHE A 44 20.33 -1.54 0.50
C PHE A 44 20.77 -2.67 -0.44
N GLY A 45 20.78 -2.44 -1.76
CA GLY A 45 21.22 -3.43 -2.75
C GLY A 45 22.74 -3.52 -2.91
N LEU A 46 23.48 -2.47 -2.53
CA LEU A 46 24.93 -2.38 -2.75
C LEU A 46 25.72 -3.46 -1.99
N PRO A 47 25.45 -3.77 -0.70
CA PRO A 47 26.16 -4.83 0.01
C PRO A 47 26.06 -6.21 -0.68
N ILE A 48 24.89 -6.55 -1.22
CA ILE A 48 24.68 -7.82 -1.94
C ILE A 48 25.47 -7.82 -3.25
N PHE A 49 25.44 -6.69 -3.97
CA PHE A 49 26.16 -6.51 -5.22
C PHE A 49 27.68 -6.62 -5.02
N PHE A 50 28.25 -5.85 -4.09
CA PHE A 50 29.68 -5.86 -3.81
C PHE A 50 30.18 -7.17 -3.21
N ALA A 51 29.31 -7.91 -2.50
CA ALA A 51 29.66 -9.24 -2.01
C ALA A 51 29.70 -10.33 -3.10
N GLY A 52 29.42 -9.99 -4.38
CA GLY A 52 29.47 -10.97 -5.49
C GLY A 52 28.42 -12.08 -5.37
N ARG A 53 27.33 -11.82 -4.62
CA ARG A 53 26.28 -12.80 -4.31
C ARG A 53 25.30 -12.99 -5.47
N ILE A 54 25.26 -12.02 -6.38
CA ILE A 54 24.44 -12.06 -7.60
C ILE A 54 25.21 -12.88 -8.64
N ARG A 55 24.68 -14.04 -9.01
CA ARG A 55 25.29 -14.91 -10.02
C ARG A 55 24.36 -15.04 -11.22
N TYR A 56 24.96 -15.16 -12.40
CA TYR A 56 24.21 -15.49 -13.61
C TYR A 56 23.85 -16.97 -13.60
N GLN A 57 22.56 -17.29 -13.66
CA GLN A 57 22.08 -18.66 -13.62
C GLN A 57 21.66 -19.10 -15.03
N ALA A 58 22.48 -19.94 -15.66
CA ALA A 58 22.34 -20.30 -17.07
C ALA A 58 20.98 -20.94 -17.41
N GLY A 59 20.41 -21.73 -16.49
CA GLY A 59 19.10 -22.37 -16.69
C GLY A 59 17.93 -21.38 -16.74
N SER A 60 17.94 -20.37 -15.86
CA SER A 60 16.86 -19.37 -15.79
C SER A 60 17.12 -18.14 -16.66
N ARG A 61 18.37 -17.92 -17.13
CA ARG A 61 18.85 -16.77 -17.91
C ARG A 61 18.64 -15.43 -17.21
N ILE A 62 18.73 -15.42 -15.88
CA ILE A 62 18.57 -14.23 -15.03
C ILE A 62 19.76 -14.09 -14.07
N CYS A 63 20.05 -12.85 -13.66
CA CYS A 63 21.03 -12.55 -12.61
C CYS A 63 20.29 -12.39 -11.28
N LEU A 64 20.58 -13.28 -10.33
CA LEU A 64 19.86 -13.34 -9.05
C LEU A 64 20.79 -13.88 -7.93
N VAL A 65 20.44 -13.56 -6.69
CA VAL A 65 20.93 -14.25 -5.50
C VAL A 65 20.36 -15.67 -5.48
N SER A 66 21.21 -16.67 -5.70
CA SER A 66 20.81 -18.07 -5.73
C SER A 66 20.02 -18.46 -4.46
N LEU A 67 18.98 -19.28 -4.60
CA LEU A 67 18.22 -19.81 -3.46
C LEU A 67 19.08 -20.60 -2.47
N ASN A 68 20.22 -21.11 -2.93
CA ASN A 68 21.19 -21.83 -2.10
C ASN A 68 22.04 -20.89 -1.22
N ASP A 69 22.04 -19.58 -1.50
CA ASP A 69 22.78 -18.60 -0.73
C ASP A 69 21.98 -18.11 0.48
N ILE A 70 22.08 -18.89 1.56
CA ILE A 70 21.37 -18.69 2.83
C ILE A 70 21.60 -17.28 3.38
N SER A 71 22.83 -16.80 3.33
CA SER A 71 23.18 -15.51 3.93
C SER A 71 22.68 -14.34 3.07
N GLY A 72 22.68 -14.47 1.73
CA GLY A 72 22.04 -13.51 0.84
C GLY A 72 20.52 -13.44 1.04
N PHE A 73 19.87 -14.61 1.14
CA PHE A 73 18.44 -14.71 1.41
C PHE A 73 18.08 -14.11 2.79
N PHE A 74 18.82 -14.46 3.84
CA PHE A 74 18.57 -13.96 5.19
C PHE A 74 18.74 -12.43 5.26
N TYR A 75 19.77 -11.89 4.60
CA TYR A 75 19.97 -10.44 4.51
C TYR A 75 18.75 -9.76 3.86
N LEU A 76 18.25 -10.29 2.73
CA LEU A 76 17.06 -9.76 2.07
C LEU A 76 15.82 -9.88 2.96
N ALA A 77 15.59 -11.04 3.57
CA ALA A 77 14.45 -11.27 4.46
C ALA A 77 14.46 -10.32 5.66
N VAL A 78 15.61 -10.07 6.28
CA VAL A 78 15.68 -9.16 7.43
C VAL A 78 15.50 -7.70 6.98
N TRP A 79 16.31 -7.23 6.04
CA TRP A 79 16.38 -5.80 5.71
C TRP A 79 15.25 -5.32 4.80
N VAL A 80 14.84 -6.13 3.83
CA VAL A 80 13.79 -5.77 2.88
C VAL A 80 12.40 -6.04 3.45
N TYR A 81 12.27 -6.99 4.36
CA TYR A 81 10.97 -7.46 4.85
C TYR A 81 10.76 -7.24 6.35
N LEU A 82 11.54 -7.89 7.21
CA LEU A 82 11.29 -7.92 8.65
C LEU A 82 11.41 -6.53 9.29
N VAL A 83 12.49 -5.80 8.99
CA VAL A 83 12.75 -4.44 9.52
C VAL A 83 11.65 -3.44 9.12
N PRO A 84 11.27 -3.27 7.84
CA PRO A 84 10.22 -2.32 7.50
C PRO A 84 8.85 -2.71 8.06
N VAL A 85 8.52 -4.00 8.10
CA VAL A 85 7.25 -4.48 8.66
C VAL A 85 7.20 -4.25 10.16
N SER A 86 8.28 -4.53 10.90
CA SER A 86 8.33 -4.30 12.35
C SER A 86 8.24 -2.81 12.69
N LEU A 87 8.98 -1.95 11.97
CA LEU A 87 8.90 -0.50 12.15
C LEU A 87 7.50 0.04 11.83
N LEU A 88 6.86 -0.45 10.76
CA LEU A 88 5.47 -0.10 10.43
C LEU A 88 4.53 -0.48 11.57
N THR A 89 4.60 -1.72 12.05
CA THR A 89 3.76 -2.21 13.16
C THR A 89 3.97 -1.37 14.43
N LEU A 90 5.22 -1.06 14.79
CA LEU A 90 5.54 -0.24 15.94
C LEU A 90 4.97 1.18 15.82
N ILE A 91 5.15 1.84 14.67
CA ILE A 91 4.62 3.19 14.43
C ILE A 91 3.09 3.20 14.57
N TYR A 92 2.41 2.21 14.00
CA TYR A 92 0.95 2.13 14.09
C TYR A 92 0.47 1.78 15.51
N ALA A 93 1.18 0.90 16.22
CA ALA A 93 0.90 0.63 17.62
C ALA A 93 1.01 1.91 18.48
N MET A 94 2.02 2.75 18.23
CA MET A 94 2.17 4.05 18.89
C MET A 94 1.02 5.00 18.56
N ILE A 95 0.63 5.12 17.29
CA ILE A 95 -0.50 5.97 16.87
C ILE A 95 -1.80 5.51 17.54
N VAL A 96 -2.10 4.21 17.49
CA VAL A 96 -3.31 3.65 18.10
C VAL A 96 -3.31 3.88 19.61
N ARG A 97 -2.20 3.60 20.30
CA ARG A 97 -2.06 3.84 21.74
C ARG A 97 -2.32 5.30 22.09
N HIS A 98 -1.72 6.24 21.36
CA HIS A 98 -1.91 7.67 21.59
C HIS A 98 -3.36 8.11 21.38
N VAL A 99 -3.99 7.62 20.31
CA VAL A 99 -5.39 7.91 19.99
C VAL A 99 -6.32 7.35 21.07
N THR A 100 -6.09 6.13 21.56
CA THR A 100 -6.90 5.49 22.60
C THR A 100 -6.80 6.20 23.94
N ILE A 101 -5.59 6.60 24.36
CA ILE A 101 -5.39 7.34 25.62
C ILE A 101 -6.10 8.69 25.57
N ASN A 102 -5.93 9.45 24.48
CA ASN A 102 -6.58 10.76 24.34
C ASN A 102 -8.10 10.65 24.19
N ALA A 103 -8.61 9.54 23.65
CA ALA A 103 -10.04 9.27 23.55
C ALA A 103 -10.72 9.23 24.92
N PHE A 104 -10.03 8.64 25.91
CA PHE A 104 -10.58 8.40 27.23
C PHE A 104 -10.58 9.66 28.11
N SER A 105 -9.67 10.59 27.85
CA SER A 105 -9.49 11.80 28.67
C SER A 105 -10.45 12.95 28.36
N ASN A 106 -11.07 13.02 27.17
CA ASN A 106 -11.88 14.19 26.76
C ASN A 106 -13.38 13.90 26.77
N THR A 107 -14.04 14.20 27.89
CA THR A 107 -15.36 13.63 28.18
C THR A 107 -16.56 14.23 27.44
N ASN A 108 -16.70 15.53 27.09
CA ASN A 108 -18.07 16.00 26.74
C ASN A 108 -18.34 16.96 25.55
N ARG A 109 -17.36 17.55 24.84
CA ARG A 109 -17.68 18.39 23.64
C ARG A 109 -16.83 18.19 22.40
N GLN A 110 -15.59 17.70 22.51
CA GLN A 110 -14.76 17.36 21.34
C GLN A 110 -14.99 15.95 20.78
N ALA A 111 -15.84 15.15 21.44
CA ALA A 111 -16.06 13.75 21.11
C ALA A 111 -16.52 13.51 19.67
N ILE A 112 -17.32 14.40 19.06
CA ILE A 112 -17.83 14.19 17.69
C ILE A 112 -16.72 14.34 16.64
N PHE A 113 -15.91 15.40 16.73
CA PHE A 113 -14.79 15.64 15.81
C PHE A 113 -13.69 14.58 16.01
N GLN A 114 -13.39 14.23 17.26
CA GLN A 114 -12.44 13.18 17.60
C GLN A 114 -12.90 11.82 17.08
N ARG A 115 -14.19 11.46 17.20
CA ARG A 115 -14.73 10.21 16.63
C ARG A 115 -14.56 10.13 15.12
N ARG A 116 -14.76 11.24 14.38
CA ARG A 116 -14.53 11.27 12.93
C ARG A 116 -13.06 11.06 12.58
N GLN A 117 -12.14 11.69 13.32
CA GLN A 117 -10.70 11.52 13.14
C GLN A 117 -10.28 10.09 13.49
N GLN A 118 -10.75 9.53 14.60
CA GLN A 118 -10.53 8.14 15.00
C GLN A 118 -11.00 7.15 13.93
N LYS A 119 -12.21 7.32 13.38
CA LYS A 119 -12.68 6.46 12.29
C LYS A 119 -11.76 6.51 11.07
N ARG A 120 -11.22 7.69 10.74
CA ARG A 120 -10.25 7.84 9.63
C ARG A 120 -8.93 7.12 9.97
N GLU A 121 -8.39 7.31 11.15
CA GLU A 121 -7.15 6.66 11.59
C GLU A 121 -7.30 5.13 11.63
N ILE A 122 -8.40 4.60 12.18
CA ILE A 122 -8.71 3.15 12.19
C ILE A 122 -8.84 2.61 10.77
N GLN A 123 -9.50 3.34 9.86
CA GLN A 123 -9.57 2.94 8.45
C GLN A 123 -8.19 2.89 7.79
N LEU A 124 -7.28 3.81 8.15
CA LEU A 124 -5.91 3.81 7.66
C LEU A 124 -5.10 2.64 8.22
N VAL A 125 -5.21 2.35 9.51
CA VAL A 125 -4.60 1.17 10.15
C VAL A 125 -5.09 -0.11 9.46
N ARG A 126 -6.41 -0.25 9.26
CA ARG A 126 -6.99 -1.41 8.57
C ARG A 126 -6.42 -1.59 7.16
N ARG A 127 -6.27 -0.52 6.38
CA ARG A 127 -5.67 -0.59 5.04
C ARG A 127 -4.23 -1.09 5.05
N ILE A 128 -3.47 -0.71 6.07
CA ILE A 128 -2.06 -1.09 6.17
C ILE A 128 -1.91 -2.50 6.69
N LEU A 129 -2.77 -2.93 7.62
CA LEU A 129 -2.86 -4.34 7.99
C LEU A 129 -3.18 -5.19 6.76
N ILE A 130 -4.14 -4.78 5.93
CA ILE A 130 -4.45 -5.48 4.67
C ILE A 130 -3.21 -5.54 3.76
N LEU A 131 -2.52 -4.42 3.55
CA LEU A 131 -1.29 -4.41 2.75
C LEU A 131 -0.20 -5.32 3.32
N VAL A 132 0.06 -5.27 4.63
CA VAL A 132 1.04 -6.13 5.29
C VAL A 132 0.65 -7.60 5.13
N THR A 133 -0.63 -7.95 5.32
CA THR A 133 -1.10 -9.33 5.12
C THR A 133 -0.97 -9.79 3.67
N MET A 134 -1.27 -8.93 2.69
CA MET A 134 -1.04 -9.23 1.27
C MET A 134 0.44 -9.52 1.01
N LEU A 135 1.33 -8.68 1.56
CA LEU A 135 2.79 -8.84 1.44
C LEU A 135 3.29 -10.14 2.09
N ILE A 136 2.75 -10.55 3.25
CA ILE A 136 3.03 -11.86 3.87
C ILE A 136 2.62 -12.97 2.92
N VAL A 137 1.39 -12.93 2.42
CA VAL A 137 0.84 -13.97 1.53
C VAL A 137 1.66 -14.09 0.24
N ILE A 138 2.10 -12.98 -0.33
CA ILE A 138 2.95 -12.95 -1.53
C ILE A 138 4.33 -13.59 -1.29
N GLY A 139 4.85 -13.51 -0.06
CA GLY A 139 6.12 -14.13 0.32
C GLY A 139 6.04 -15.65 0.51
N ILE A 140 4.86 -16.21 0.77
CA ILE A 140 4.68 -17.65 1.08
C ILE A 140 5.21 -18.55 -0.04
N PRO A 141 4.88 -18.34 -1.34
CA PRO A 141 5.42 -19.18 -2.42
C PRO A 141 6.95 -19.18 -2.44
N TYR A 142 7.58 -18.01 -2.30
CA TYR A 142 9.05 -17.90 -2.30
C TYR A 142 9.68 -18.62 -1.11
N CYS A 143 9.12 -18.45 0.10
CA CYS A 143 9.56 -19.18 1.29
C CYS A 143 9.37 -20.69 1.15
N SER A 144 8.27 -21.14 0.53
CA SER A 144 8.00 -22.56 0.32
C SER A 144 9.01 -23.21 -0.63
N PHE A 145 9.38 -22.54 -1.73
CA PHE A 145 10.44 -23.01 -2.62
C PHE A 145 11.81 -23.00 -1.96
N TRP A 146 12.13 -21.96 -1.20
CA TRP A 146 13.37 -21.92 -0.44
C TRP A 146 13.46 -23.06 0.57
N LEU A 147 12.39 -23.32 1.32
CA LEU A 147 12.32 -24.43 2.29
C LEU A 147 12.45 -25.79 1.59
N HIS A 148 11.78 -25.96 0.45
CA HIS A 148 11.91 -27.17 -0.36
C HIS A 148 13.36 -27.39 -0.82
N THR A 149 14.00 -26.37 -1.37
CA THR A 149 15.41 -26.42 -1.80
C THR A 149 16.34 -26.71 -0.62
N TRP A 150 16.07 -26.14 0.55
CA TRP A 150 16.81 -26.42 1.78
C TRP A 150 16.70 -27.89 2.19
N CYS A 151 15.48 -28.46 2.17
CA CYS A 151 15.25 -29.84 2.60
C CYS A 151 15.78 -30.88 1.61
N THR A 152 15.68 -30.61 0.31
CA THR A 152 16.04 -31.58 -0.75
C THR A 152 17.45 -31.39 -1.30
N GLY A 153 18.08 -30.23 -1.07
CA GLY A 153 19.33 -29.83 -1.72
C GLY A 153 19.18 -29.52 -3.22
N LEU A 154 17.98 -29.63 -3.78
CA LEU A 154 17.70 -29.49 -5.20
C LEU A 154 16.68 -28.37 -5.44
N SER A 155 17.08 -27.36 -6.21
CA SER A 155 16.18 -26.27 -6.62
C SER A 155 15.49 -26.62 -7.93
N PRO A 156 14.15 -26.68 -7.98
CA PRO A 156 13.43 -26.90 -9.25
C PRO A 156 13.72 -25.74 -10.22
N PRO A 157 14.02 -25.99 -11.50
CA PRO A 157 14.38 -24.94 -12.46
C PRO A 157 13.25 -23.93 -12.72
N TYR A 158 12.00 -24.30 -12.43
CA TYR A 158 10.82 -23.44 -12.57
C TYR A 158 10.47 -22.66 -11.29
N ALA A 159 11.02 -23.04 -10.13
CA ALA A 159 10.64 -22.45 -8.83
C ALA A 159 10.92 -20.95 -8.78
N GLU A 160 12.09 -20.53 -9.28
CA GLU A 160 12.46 -19.11 -9.36
C GLU A 160 11.47 -18.33 -10.21
N ARG A 161 11.20 -18.77 -11.45
CA ARG A 161 10.30 -18.08 -12.39
C ARG A 161 8.89 -17.96 -11.82
N LEU A 162 8.37 -19.05 -11.28
CA LEU A 162 7.04 -19.08 -10.71
C LEU A 162 6.93 -18.13 -9.50
N SER A 163 7.93 -18.14 -8.62
CA SER A 163 7.97 -17.22 -7.48
C SER A 163 7.96 -15.75 -7.92
N TYR A 164 8.66 -15.39 -8.99
CA TYR A 164 8.62 -14.03 -9.54
C TYR A 164 7.27 -13.64 -10.10
N ILE A 165 6.56 -14.57 -10.75
CA ILE A 165 5.19 -14.31 -11.22
C ILE A 165 4.27 -14.01 -10.03
N PHE A 166 4.36 -14.78 -8.94
CA PHE A 166 3.62 -14.50 -7.71
C PHE A 166 3.98 -13.15 -7.09
N ILE A 167 5.27 -12.83 -7.03
CA ILE A 167 5.76 -11.54 -6.52
C ILE A 167 5.24 -10.39 -7.39
N ALA A 168 5.36 -10.49 -8.71
CA ALA A 168 4.91 -9.47 -9.66
C ALA A 168 3.39 -9.25 -9.59
N PHE A 169 2.62 -10.35 -9.59
CA PHE A 169 1.17 -10.30 -9.41
C PHE A 169 0.79 -9.67 -8.07
N GLY A 170 1.48 -10.07 -7.00
CA GLY A 170 1.30 -9.54 -5.67
C GLY A 170 1.53 -8.02 -5.56
N TYR A 171 2.61 -7.53 -6.17
CA TYR A 171 2.89 -6.10 -6.26
C TYR A 171 1.83 -5.37 -7.10
N GLY A 172 1.42 -5.94 -8.24
CA GLY A 172 0.35 -5.38 -9.06
C GLY A 172 -0.97 -5.26 -8.30
N ALA A 173 -1.39 -6.31 -7.62
CA ALA A 173 -2.58 -6.33 -6.77
C ALA A 173 -2.48 -5.31 -5.62
N SER A 174 -1.32 -5.20 -4.98
CA SER A 174 -1.08 -4.24 -3.90
C SER A 174 -1.13 -2.79 -4.38
N MET A 175 -0.58 -2.49 -5.56
CA MET A 175 -0.64 -1.16 -6.17
C MET A 175 -2.07 -0.80 -6.55
N LEU A 176 -2.81 -1.73 -7.17
CA LEU A 176 -4.22 -1.54 -7.48
C LEU A 176 -5.04 -1.30 -6.20
N TYR A 177 -4.76 -2.05 -5.14
CA TYR A 177 -5.40 -1.86 -3.84
C TYR A 177 -5.14 -0.47 -3.27
N ILE A 178 -3.90 0.04 -3.32
CA ILE A 178 -3.56 1.41 -2.87
C ILE A 178 -4.32 2.45 -3.69
N LEU A 179 -4.37 2.28 -5.01
CA LEU A 179 -5.06 3.19 -5.92
C LEU A 179 -6.56 3.28 -5.57
N VAL A 180 -7.24 2.13 -5.46
CA VAL A 180 -8.67 2.04 -5.13
C VAL A 180 -8.95 2.50 -3.70
N SER A 181 -8.05 2.23 -2.76
CA SER A 181 -8.20 2.63 -1.36
C SER A 181 -8.02 4.13 -1.15
N THR A 182 -7.38 4.84 -2.07
CA THR A 182 -7.14 6.27 -1.92
C THR A 182 -8.45 7.05 -2.04
N SER A 183 -8.89 7.68 -0.93
CA SER A 183 -10.20 8.35 -0.87
C SER A 183 -10.37 9.44 -1.93
N LYS A 184 -9.29 10.15 -2.30
CA LYS A 184 -9.32 11.15 -3.39
C LYS A 184 -9.66 10.51 -4.73
N VAL A 185 -8.97 9.41 -5.08
CA VAL A 185 -9.20 8.65 -6.32
C VAL A 185 -10.63 8.11 -6.33
N ARG A 186 -11.06 7.49 -5.22
CA ARG A 186 -12.43 6.99 -5.09
C ARG A 186 -13.48 8.08 -5.28
N ASN A 187 -13.28 9.26 -4.69
CA ASN A 187 -14.22 10.37 -4.82
C ASN A 187 -14.28 10.91 -6.26
N ILE A 188 -13.14 10.98 -6.96
CA ILE A 188 -13.08 11.36 -8.38
C ILE A 188 -13.80 10.31 -9.24
N LEU A 189 -13.57 9.03 -8.99
CA LEU A 189 -14.26 7.95 -9.71
C LEU A 189 -15.78 8.00 -9.52
N ILE A 190 -16.24 8.24 -8.29
CA ILE A 190 -17.66 8.42 -7.98
C ILE A 190 -18.22 9.66 -8.68
N ASP A 191 -17.48 10.77 -8.73
CA ASP A 191 -17.90 11.99 -9.44
C ASP A 191 -18.05 11.74 -10.94
N ILE A 192 -17.08 11.08 -11.57
CA ILE A 192 -17.12 10.70 -12.99
C ILE A 192 -18.32 9.78 -13.26
N TYR A 193 -18.52 8.77 -12.41
CA TYR A 193 -19.65 7.85 -12.53
C TYR A 193 -20.99 8.58 -12.39
N ASN A 194 -21.14 9.45 -11.40
CA ASN A 194 -22.36 10.23 -11.16
C ASN A 194 -22.65 11.22 -12.29
N LYS A 195 -21.63 11.86 -12.87
CA LYS A 195 -21.78 12.72 -14.05
C LYS A 195 -22.30 11.94 -15.25
N ARG A 196 -21.74 10.75 -15.51
CA ARG A 196 -22.19 9.87 -16.61
C ARG A 196 -23.60 9.33 -16.38
N TYR A 197 -23.99 9.11 -15.13
CA TYR A 197 -25.35 8.68 -14.79
C TYR A 197 -26.37 9.83 -14.90
N ARG A 198 -26.04 11.04 -14.42
CA ARG A 198 -26.90 12.22 -14.59
C ARG A 198 -27.11 12.58 -16.06
N GLY A 199 -26.07 12.53 -16.89
CA GLY A 199 -26.19 12.79 -18.33
C GLY A 199 -27.24 11.89 -19.00
N ARG A 200 -27.17 10.58 -18.74
CA ARG A 200 -28.16 9.61 -19.27
C ARG A 200 -29.58 9.86 -18.75
N ARG A 201 -29.73 10.30 -17.49
CA ARG A 201 -31.06 10.59 -16.92
C ARG A 201 -31.73 11.79 -17.58
N VAL A 202 -30.95 12.83 -17.90
CA VAL A 202 -31.45 14.02 -18.61
C VAL A 202 -31.84 13.67 -20.04
N GLU A 203 -31.07 12.82 -20.72
CA GLU A 203 -31.36 12.36 -22.07
C GLU A 203 -32.68 11.56 -22.13
N CYS A 204 -32.90 10.62 -21.20
CA CYS A 204 -34.18 9.90 -21.11
C CYS A 204 -35.36 10.82 -20.78
N ALA A 205 -35.18 11.79 -19.88
CA ALA A 205 -36.23 12.76 -19.54
C ALA A 205 -36.62 13.60 -20.77
N ASN A 206 -35.64 14.04 -21.57
CA ASN A 206 -35.90 14.79 -22.79
C ASN A 206 -36.64 13.95 -23.84
N ILE A 207 -36.27 12.68 -24.04
CA ILE A 207 -36.99 11.78 -24.98
C ILE A 207 -38.45 11.61 -24.55
N THR A 208 -38.68 11.41 -23.25
CA THR A 208 -40.05 11.23 -22.71
C THR A 208 -40.91 12.48 -22.92
N ASN A 209 -40.33 13.67 -22.68
CA ASN A 209 -41.03 14.95 -22.92
C ASN A 209 -41.35 15.16 -24.40
N THR A 210 -40.41 14.86 -25.31
CA THR A 210 -40.64 15.00 -26.76
C THR A 210 -41.75 14.06 -27.24
N GLN A 211 -41.79 12.82 -26.75
CA GLN A 211 -42.87 11.87 -27.08
C GLN A 211 -44.23 12.31 -26.52
N ALA A 212 -44.28 12.84 -25.30
CA ALA A 212 -45.51 13.37 -24.71
C ALA A 212 -46.06 14.54 -25.53
N ILE A 213 -45.20 15.45 -25.99
CA ILE A 213 -45.59 16.57 -26.85
C ILE A 213 -46.17 16.07 -28.19
N GLN A 214 -45.54 15.08 -28.82
CA GLN A 214 -46.06 14.51 -30.08
C GLN A 214 -47.44 13.86 -29.91
N MET A 215 -47.68 13.15 -28.79
CA MET A 215 -48.99 12.57 -28.50
C MET A 215 -50.07 13.64 -28.26
N THR A 216 -49.75 14.74 -27.58
CA THR A 216 -50.72 15.84 -27.40
C THR A 216 -51.09 16.55 -28.70
N VAL A 217 -50.19 16.63 -29.69
CA VAL A 217 -50.49 17.24 -30.99
C VAL A 217 -51.44 16.37 -31.81
N GLN A 218 -51.30 15.04 -31.77
CA GLN A 218 -52.18 14.13 -32.51
C GLN A 218 -53.62 14.05 -31.97
N CYS A 219 -53.87 14.37 -30.70
CA CYS A 219 -55.24 14.36 -30.15
C CYS A 219 -56.05 15.63 -30.43
N ASN A 220 -55.40 16.72 -30.90
CA ASN A 220 -56.04 18.01 -31.16
C ASN A 220 -56.34 18.27 -32.65
N THR A 221 -56.06 17.31 -33.53
CA THR A 221 -56.34 17.33 -34.97
C THR A 221 -57.36 16.27 -35.32
#